data_AF-A0A7S0YKM3-F1
#
_entry.id   AF-A0A7S0YKM3-F1
#
_cell.length_a   1.000
_cell.length_b   1.000
_cell.length_c   1.000
_cell.angle_alpha   90.00
_cell.angle_beta   90.00
_cell.angle_gamma   90.00
#
_symmetry.space_group_name_H-M   'P 1'
#
loop_
_entity.id
_entity.type
_entity.pdbx_description
1 polymer ?
#
loop_
_entity_poly.entity_id
_entity_poly.type
_entity_poly.pdbx_seq_one_letter_code
_entity_poly.pdbx_strand_id
1 'polypeptide(L)'
;AWAGGLWVGCLQYSDDVALLADSPAQLQAMLEVFDEWCKRKILSINSSKSEVVEFHAPGASPGGFYRLRDESGQWQELRAMSHFKYLGVMMDARLTMEEALSQTWRRVAGAHRLAVKCGLFPGGLPLLPRLRAWTAYIRPHFEGCLPFFVEGQLRRLGKLWDASVTSTFAREGRPDMIRAELGIPSMDVLHAQAVLRLYAQLAAGDPAMLPHQMHRWVEAHPFVGSLESRFDRMRGLLGLDPIRVPEGATAQGRLKIREAFGRSVERAVWGLWSDAARLWVRGDPLKGDGGRFAEYRSWAERDLQREDVGQPARWVTGGRSERGLQHNLARRTMGDKRIPTHGTWGAGEGGGEER
;
A
#
# COMPACT_ATOMS: atom_id res chain seq x y z
N ALA A 1 27.80 -7.17 4.87
CA ALA A 1 27.64 -7.21 3.41
C ALA A 1 28.05 -5.88 2.81
N TRP A 2 28.70 -5.86 1.66
CA TRP A 2 29.06 -4.60 1.01
C TRP A 2 27.95 -4.10 0.08
N ALA A 3 27.48 -2.87 0.32
CA ALA A 3 26.54 -2.16 -0.53
C ALA A 3 27.20 -0.86 -0.98
N GLY A 4 27.84 -0.91 -2.15
CA GLY A 4 28.38 0.29 -2.76
C GLY A 4 29.56 0.95 -2.07
N GLY A 5 30.52 0.14 -1.63
CA GLY A 5 31.66 0.61 -0.84
C GLY A 5 31.30 0.94 0.61
N LEU A 6 30.04 0.74 1.02
CA LEU A 6 29.61 0.81 2.40
C LEU A 6 29.41 -0.61 2.94
N TRP A 7 30.07 -0.93 4.06
CA TRP A 7 29.82 -2.19 4.74
C TRP A 7 28.57 -2.06 5.61
N VAL A 8 27.51 -2.79 5.27
CA VAL A 8 26.29 -2.95 6.05
C VAL A 8 26.34 -4.32 6.71
N GLY A 9 26.82 -4.37 7.96
CA GLY A 9 26.88 -5.62 8.72
C GLY A 9 25.63 -5.94 9.53
N CYS A 10 24.83 -4.93 9.87
CA CYS A 10 23.76 -5.06 10.84
C CYS A 10 22.62 -4.07 10.56
N LEU A 11 21.39 -4.55 10.63
CA LEU A 11 20.17 -3.74 10.71
C LEU A 11 19.51 -4.01 12.06
N GLN A 12 19.43 -2.98 12.90
CA GLN A 12 18.84 -3.11 14.23
C GLN A 12 17.59 -2.23 14.35
N TYR A 13 16.54 -2.79 14.94
CA TYR A 13 15.36 -2.05 15.34
C TYR A 13 14.82 -2.64 16.64
N SER A 14 14.84 -1.86 17.72
CA SER A 14 14.52 -2.37 19.06
C SER A 14 15.41 -3.59 19.42
N ASP A 15 14.79 -4.71 19.73
CA ASP A 15 15.34 -6.02 20.06
C ASP A 15 15.56 -6.91 18.83
N ASP A 16 15.01 -6.54 17.67
CA ASP A 16 15.24 -7.26 16.42
C ASP A 16 16.57 -6.81 15.77
N VAL A 17 17.49 -7.76 15.59
CA VAL A 17 18.78 -7.57 14.91
C VAL A 17 18.88 -8.50 13.72
N ALA A 18 19.13 -7.94 12.53
CA ALA A 18 19.41 -8.69 11.32
C ALA A 18 20.88 -8.48 10.91
N LEU A 19 21.65 -9.57 10.87
CA LEU A 19 23.05 -9.57 10.43
C LEU A 19 23.13 -9.87 8.93
N LEU A 20 23.97 -9.13 8.23
CA LEU A 20 24.12 -9.22 6.77
C LEU A 20 25.57 -9.59 6.43
N ALA A 21 25.76 -10.73 5.76
CA ALA A 21 27.06 -11.25 5.39
C ALA A 21 27.11 -11.63 3.90
N ASP A 22 28.30 -11.59 3.31
CA ASP A 22 28.53 -11.96 1.91
C ASP A 22 28.87 -13.47 1.77
N SER A 23 29.08 -14.17 2.90
CA SER A 23 29.31 -15.62 2.90
C SER A 23 28.82 -16.27 4.21
N PRO A 24 28.52 -17.59 4.20
CA PRO A 24 28.13 -18.32 5.41
C PRO A 24 29.18 -18.27 6.53
N ALA A 25 30.46 -18.38 6.18
CA ALA A 25 31.56 -18.31 7.16
C ALA A 25 31.63 -16.95 7.84
N GLN A 26 31.42 -15.86 7.08
CA GLN A 26 31.36 -14.53 7.64
C GLN A 26 30.15 -14.36 8.56
N LEU A 27 28.98 -14.90 8.19
CA LEU A 27 27.78 -14.84 9.04
C LEU A 27 28.00 -15.58 10.37
N GLN A 28 28.60 -16.78 10.33
CA GLN A 28 28.90 -17.53 11.55
C GLN A 28 29.86 -16.75 12.47
N ALA A 29 30.92 -16.14 11.92
CA ALA A 29 31.83 -15.31 12.71
C ALA A 29 31.11 -14.08 13.31
N MET A 30 30.19 -13.46 12.56
CA MET A 30 29.38 -12.34 13.07
C MET A 30 28.44 -12.78 14.20
N LEU A 31 27.82 -13.97 14.09
CA LEU A 31 26.98 -14.54 15.15
C LEU A 31 27.79 -14.80 16.43
N GLU A 32 29.00 -15.33 16.31
CA GLU A 32 29.89 -15.59 17.44
C GLU A 32 30.28 -14.29 18.16
N VAL A 33 30.67 -13.26 17.42
CA VAL A 33 30.98 -11.93 17.98
C VAL A 33 29.75 -11.29 18.63
N PHE A 34 28.57 -11.44 18.02
CA PHE A 34 27.32 -10.89 18.54
C PHE A 34 26.87 -11.60 19.83
N ASP A 35 26.97 -12.93 19.91
CA ASP A 35 26.74 -13.72 21.13
C ASP A 35 27.64 -13.27 22.28
N GLU A 36 28.94 -13.13 22.03
CA GLU A 36 29.89 -12.64 23.04
C GLU A 36 29.60 -11.20 23.50
N TRP A 37 29.18 -10.34 22.57
CA TRP A 37 28.75 -9.00 22.91
C TRP A 37 27.50 -8.99 23.78
N CYS A 38 26.46 -9.75 23.42
CA CYS A 38 25.23 -9.89 24.19
C CYS A 38 25.53 -10.38 25.62
N LYS A 39 26.38 -11.40 25.78
CA LYS A 39 26.79 -11.93 27.09
C LYS A 39 27.46 -10.88 27.97
N ARG A 40 28.39 -10.10 27.40
CA ARG A 40 29.05 -8.99 28.13
C ARG A 40 28.07 -7.91 28.56
N LYS A 41 26.92 -7.81 27.88
CA LYS A 41 25.84 -6.85 28.18
C LYS A 41 24.69 -7.48 28.98
N ILE A 42 24.83 -8.73 29.42
CA ILE A 42 23.79 -9.45 30.18
C ILE A 42 22.49 -9.54 29.37
N LEU A 43 22.63 -9.78 28.06
CA LEU A 43 21.55 -10.04 27.12
C LEU A 43 21.63 -11.50 26.65
N SER A 44 20.47 -12.13 26.48
CA SER A 44 20.37 -13.44 25.85
C SER A 44 19.76 -13.33 24.45
N ILE A 45 20.18 -14.21 23.55
CA ILE A 45 19.59 -14.29 22.20
C ILE A 45 18.59 -15.44 22.20
N ASN A 46 17.39 -15.18 21.70
CA ASN A 46 16.37 -16.20 21.53
C ASN A 46 16.65 -17.03 20.27
N SER A 47 17.46 -18.10 20.42
CA SER A 47 17.81 -19.01 19.32
C SER A 47 16.57 -19.59 18.62
N SER A 48 15.49 -19.88 19.37
CA SER A 48 14.26 -20.45 18.82
C SER A 48 13.49 -19.51 17.89
N LYS A 49 13.68 -18.19 18.03
CA LYS A 49 13.11 -17.16 17.15
C LYS A 49 14.10 -16.65 16.10
N SER A 50 15.35 -17.09 16.18
CA SER A 50 16.42 -16.66 15.28
C SER A 50 16.41 -17.54 14.04
N GLU A 51 16.45 -16.91 12.87
CA GLU A 51 16.36 -17.59 11.58
C GLU A 51 17.47 -17.08 10.65
N VAL A 52 17.86 -17.90 9.68
CA VAL A 52 18.81 -17.51 8.63
C VAL A 52 18.14 -17.62 7.27
N VAL A 53 18.35 -16.63 6.40
CA VAL A 53 17.88 -16.65 5.02
C VAL A 53 19.03 -16.37 4.09
N GLU A 54 19.20 -17.25 3.11
CA GLU A 54 20.21 -17.11 2.06
C GLU A 54 19.55 -16.52 0.82
N PHE A 55 19.89 -15.27 0.50
CA PHE A 55 19.33 -14.59 -0.67
C PHE A 55 20.01 -15.06 -1.96
N HIS A 56 19.21 -15.25 -3.02
CA HIS A 56 19.65 -15.65 -4.36
C HIS A 56 20.46 -16.95 -4.45
N ALA A 57 20.44 -17.79 -3.41
CA ALA A 57 21.06 -19.11 -3.46
C ALA A 57 20.28 -20.05 -4.43
N PRO A 58 20.98 -20.85 -5.26
CA PRO A 58 20.35 -21.85 -6.12
C PRO A 58 19.81 -23.02 -5.28
N GLY A 59 18.59 -22.85 -4.76
CA GLY A 59 17.94 -23.82 -3.86
C GLY A 59 18.23 -23.52 -2.38
N ALA A 60 17.48 -24.15 -1.48
CA ALA A 60 17.88 -24.20 -0.08
C ALA A 60 19.17 -25.01 -0.05
N SER A 61 20.31 -24.35 0.17
CA SER A 61 21.55 -25.05 0.49
C SER A 61 21.21 -26.11 1.55
N PRO A 62 21.59 -27.38 1.37
CA PRO A 62 21.38 -28.39 2.40
C PRO A 62 22.20 -27.97 3.62
N GLY A 63 21.55 -27.25 4.53
CA GLY A 63 22.05 -26.82 5.83
C GLY A 63 23.48 -26.29 5.83
N GLY A 64 23.67 -25.00 5.55
CA GLY A 64 24.72 -24.29 6.27
C GLY A 64 24.40 -24.42 7.77
N PHE A 65 25.23 -25.12 8.55
CA PHE A 65 25.04 -25.26 9.99
C PHE A 65 25.41 -23.94 10.67
N TYR A 66 24.50 -22.97 10.60
CA TYR A 66 24.59 -21.77 11.43
C TYR A 66 24.27 -22.20 12.86
N ARG A 67 25.11 -21.80 13.81
CA ARG A 67 24.92 -22.14 15.22
C ARG A 67 24.95 -20.90 16.08
N LEU A 68 24.07 -20.89 17.06
CA LEU A 68 23.97 -19.84 18.07
C LEU A 68 23.81 -20.48 19.44
N ARG A 69 24.36 -19.86 20.48
CA ARG A 69 24.14 -20.36 21.84
C ARG A 69 22.78 -19.89 22.35
N ASP A 70 22.07 -20.80 22.99
CA ASP A 70 20.82 -20.49 23.68
C ASP A 70 21.07 -19.85 25.05
N GLU A 71 19.98 -19.59 25.79
CA GLU A 71 20.01 -19.01 27.14
C GLU A 71 20.77 -19.89 28.15
N SER A 72 20.90 -21.19 27.90
CA SER A 72 21.67 -22.14 28.72
C SER A 72 23.14 -22.23 28.31
N GLY A 73 23.55 -21.51 27.25
CA GLY A 73 24.90 -21.51 26.70
C GLY A 73 25.20 -22.70 25.78
N GLN A 74 24.21 -23.53 25.46
CA GLN A 74 24.36 -24.67 24.55
C GLN A 74 24.23 -24.23 23.10
N TRP A 75 25.04 -24.83 22.22
CA TRP A 75 24.93 -24.57 20.79
C TRP A 75 23.64 -25.16 20.22
N GLN A 76 22.86 -24.32 19.54
CA GLN A 76 21.70 -24.70 18.77
C GLN A 76 21.89 -24.35 17.30
N GLU A 77 21.40 -25.21 16.43
CA GLU A 77 21.40 -24.97 14.99
C GLU A 77 20.26 -24.00 14.63
N LEU A 78 20.58 -23.00 13.81
CA LEU A 78 19.60 -22.08 13.26
C LEU A 78 19.04 -22.65 11.95
N ARG A 79 17.72 -22.57 11.82
CA ARG A 79 17.02 -23.05 10.62
C ARG A 79 17.22 -22.08 9.46
N ALA A 80 17.64 -22.60 8.32
CA ALA A 80 17.58 -21.89 7.06
C ALA A 80 16.12 -21.83 6.56
N MET A 81 15.62 -20.62 6.30
CA MET A 81 14.26 -20.35 5.85
C MET A 81 14.24 -19.80 4.42
N SER A 82 13.17 -20.06 3.68
CA SER A 82 12.98 -19.54 2.32
C SER A 82 12.44 -18.10 2.29
N HIS A 83 12.02 -17.60 3.46
CA HIS A 83 11.45 -16.28 3.65
C HIS A 83 11.82 -15.75 5.03
N PHE A 84 11.95 -14.44 5.15
CA PHE A 84 12.28 -13.73 6.37
C PHE A 84 11.25 -12.65 6.65
N LYS A 85 10.83 -12.52 7.91
CA LYS A 85 9.99 -11.41 8.35
C LYS A 85 10.86 -10.34 9.00
N TYR A 86 10.88 -9.15 8.42
CA TYR A 86 11.55 -7.99 9.02
C TYR A 86 10.60 -6.82 9.14
N LEU A 87 10.44 -6.27 10.36
CA LEU A 87 9.56 -5.13 10.63
C LEU A 87 8.12 -5.29 10.09
N GLY A 88 7.64 -6.53 10.09
CA GLY A 88 6.29 -6.86 9.62
C GLY A 88 6.14 -7.03 8.10
N VAL A 89 7.22 -6.91 7.32
CA VAL A 89 7.29 -7.20 5.89
C VAL A 89 7.88 -8.59 5.68
N MET A 90 7.25 -9.39 4.81
CA MET A 90 7.77 -10.71 4.43
C MET A 90 8.61 -10.59 3.16
N MET A 91 9.86 -11.02 3.22
CA MET A 91 10.76 -11.06 2.09
C MET A 91 11.05 -12.52 1.75
N ASP A 92 10.85 -12.91 0.49
CA ASP A 92 11.32 -14.20 0.01
C ASP A 92 12.82 -14.14 -0.32
N ALA A 93 13.50 -15.30 -0.29
CA ALA A 93 14.92 -15.42 -0.60
C ALA A 93 15.31 -14.92 -2.01
N ARG A 94 14.35 -14.77 -2.92
CA ARG A 94 14.57 -14.21 -4.27
C ARG A 94 14.25 -12.71 -4.36
N LEU A 95 13.83 -12.09 -3.26
CA LEU A 95 13.41 -10.69 -3.17
C LEU A 95 12.33 -10.31 -4.20
N THR A 96 11.44 -11.25 -4.52
CA THR A 96 10.36 -11.03 -5.50
C THR A 96 9.18 -10.25 -4.93
N MET A 97 9.05 -10.14 -3.60
CA MET A 97 7.92 -9.52 -2.88
C MET A 97 6.59 -10.28 -3.00
N GLU A 98 6.61 -11.53 -3.52
CA GLU A 98 5.40 -12.35 -3.62
C GLU A 98 4.85 -12.76 -2.25
N GLU A 99 5.72 -13.03 -1.27
CA GLU A 99 5.27 -13.36 0.09
C GLU A 99 4.69 -12.11 0.79
N ALA A 100 5.23 -10.92 0.54
CA ALA A 100 4.64 -9.66 1.02
C ALA A 100 3.25 -9.41 0.41
N LEU A 101 3.07 -9.69 -0.88
CA LEU A 101 1.76 -9.61 -1.54
C LEU A 101 0.77 -10.61 -0.92
N SER A 102 1.21 -11.85 -0.70
CA SER A 102 0.39 -12.92 -0.10
C SER A 102 0.01 -12.60 1.36
N GLN A 103 0.92 -12.01 2.13
CA GLN A 103 0.63 -11.52 3.47
C GLN A 103 -0.36 -10.35 3.44
N THR A 104 -0.21 -9.41 2.50
CA THR A 104 -1.14 -8.29 2.29
C THR A 104 -2.55 -8.83 2.03
N TRP A 105 -2.68 -9.81 1.14
CA TRP A 105 -3.96 -10.48 0.87
C TRP A 105 -4.59 -11.06 2.14
N ARG A 106 -3.82 -11.83 2.92
CA ARG A 106 -4.29 -12.43 4.18
C ARG A 106 -4.74 -11.37 5.19
N ARG A 107 -3.99 -10.27 5.33
CA ARG A 107 -4.34 -9.16 6.24
C ARG A 107 -5.61 -8.46 5.81
N VAL A 108 -5.75 -8.13 4.52
CA VAL A 108 -6.96 -7.51 3.96
C VAL A 108 -8.18 -8.42 4.16
N ALA A 109 -8.06 -9.71 3.85
CA ALA A 109 -9.15 -10.67 4.04
C ALA A 109 -9.56 -10.80 5.51
N GLY A 110 -8.57 -10.87 6.42
CA GLY A 110 -8.80 -10.89 7.87
C GLY A 110 -9.48 -9.62 8.38
N ALA A 111 -9.02 -8.45 7.93
CA ALA A 111 -9.60 -7.16 8.27
C ALA A 111 -11.06 -7.06 7.79
N HIS A 112 -11.35 -7.50 6.57
CA HIS A 112 -12.72 -7.57 6.04
C HIS A 112 -13.62 -8.48 6.88
N ARG A 113 -13.15 -9.68 7.24
CA ARG A 113 -13.92 -10.61 8.09
C ARG A 113 -14.33 -9.99 9.42
N LEU A 114 -13.47 -9.18 10.02
CA LEU A 114 -13.78 -8.46 11.25
C LEU A 114 -14.69 -7.25 10.98
N ALA A 115 -14.39 -6.48 9.94
CA ALA A 115 -15.14 -5.30 9.55
C ALA A 115 -16.62 -5.60 9.25
N VAL A 116 -16.91 -6.71 8.54
CA VAL A 116 -18.29 -7.13 8.26
C VAL A 116 -19.09 -7.35 9.55
N LYS A 117 -18.47 -7.91 10.61
CA LYS A 117 -19.14 -8.08 11.92
C LYS A 117 -19.47 -6.74 12.58
N CYS A 118 -18.75 -5.69 12.24
CA CYS A 118 -18.98 -4.32 12.69
C CYS A 118 -19.91 -3.52 11.77
N GLY A 119 -20.55 -4.16 10.77
CA GLY A 119 -21.46 -3.49 9.86
C GLY A 119 -20.81 -2.84 8.64
N LEU A 120 -19.54 -3.17 8.32
CA LEU A 120 -18.82 -2.61 7.17
C LEU A 120 -19.23 -3.24 5.83
N PHE A 121 -20.51 -3.15 5.50
CA PHE A 121 -21.10 -3.65 4.25
C PHE A 121 -22.30 -2.80 3.83
N PRO A 122 -22.77 -2.89 2.57
CA PRO A 122 -23.94 -2.18 2.07
C PRO A 122 -25.22 -2.48 2.87
N GLY A 123 -25.72 -1.46 3.57
CA GLY A 123 -26.90 -1.56 4.43
C GLY A 123 -26.60 -1.83 5.91
N GLY A 124 -25.33 -1.99 6.29
CA GLY A 124 -24.89 -2.06 7.69
C GLY A 124 -24.74 -0.67 8.29
N LEU A 125 -23.50 -0.17 8.39
CA LEU A 125 -23.23 1.20 8.85
C LEU A 125 -23.60 2.25 7.80
N PRO A 126 -23.91 3.50 8.20
CA PRO A 126 -24.08 4.59 7.26
C PRO A 126 -22.84 4.82 6.38
N LEU A 127 -23.04 5.32 5.15
CA LEU A 127 -22.01 5.37 4.11
C LEU A 127 -20.73 6.11 4.55
N LEU A 128 -20.86 7.28 5.18
CA LEU A 128 -19.72 8.09 5.57
C LEU A 128 -18.91 7.49 6.74
N PRO A 129 -19.53 7.04 7.85
CA PRO A 129 -18.85 6.21 8.86
C PRO A 129 -18.18 4.97 8.25
N ARG A 130 -18.83 4.30 7.31
CA ARG A 130 -18.27 3.14 6.62
C ARG A 130 -17.00 3.49 5.85
N LEU A 131 -17.02 4.61 5.12
CA LEU A 131 -15.86 5.11 4.39
C LEU A 131 -14.70 5.45 5.32
N ARG A 132 -14.98 6.13 6.44
CA ARG A 132 -13.97 6.44 7.46
C ARG A 132 -13.36 5.20 8.08
N ALA A 133 -14.20 4.24 8.47
CA ALA A 133 -13.73 2.98 9.04
C ALA A 133 -12.91 2.15 8.04
N TRP A 134 -13.35 2.05 6.78
CA TRP A 134 -12.60 1.36 5.74
C TRP A 134 -11.25 2.03 5.49
N THR A 135 -11.23 3.36 5.43
CA THR A 135 -10.00 4.17 5.24
C THR A 135 -9.03 4.02 6.42
N ALA A 136 -9.55 3.92 7.65
CA ALA A 136 -8.72 3.81 8.85
C ALA A 136 -8.25 2.38 9.14
N TYR A 137 -9.02 1.36 8.76
CA TYR A 137 -8.78 -0.03 9.18
C TYR A 137 -8.34 -0.95 8.04
N ILE A 138 -8.97 -0.88 6.87
CA ILE A 138 -8.70 -1.82 5.77
C ILE A 138 -7.62 -1.27 4.84
N ARG A 139 -7.76 0.00 4.42
CA ARG A 139 -6.85 0.65 3.48
C ARG A 139 -5.36 0.58 3.89
N PRO A 140 -4.96 0.78 5.17
CA PRO A 140 -3.56 0.74 5.57
C PRO A 140 -2.86 -0.60 5.26
N HIS A 141 -3.62 -1.71 5.22
CA HIS A 141 -3.06 -3.01 4.87
C HIS A 141 -2.62 -3.09 3.40
N PHE A 142 -3.23 -2.33 2.50
CA PHE A 142 -2.78 -2.25 1.11
C PHE A 142 -1.49 -1.43 0.99
N GLU A 143 -1.43 -0.28 1.68
CA GLU A 143 -0.40 0.74 1.46
C GLU A 143 0.99 0.38 2.01
N GLY A 144 1.08 -0.51 2.99
CA GLY A 144 2.31 -0.75 3.76
C GLY A 144 3.53 -1.18 2.93
N CYS A 145 3.34 -1.91 1.82
CA CYS A 145 4.43 -2.40 0.96
C CYS A 145 4.35 -1.86 -0.48
N LEU A 146 3.46 -0.90 -0.72
CA LEU A 146 3.11 -0.46 -2.07
C LEU A 146 4.33 -0.06 -2.94
N PRO A 147 5.30 0.73 -2.44
CA PRO A 147 6.45 1.17 -3.26
C PRO A 147 7.28 0.04 -3.87
N PHE A 148 7.24 -1.14 -3.25
CA PHE A 148 8.09 -2.28 -3.61
C PHE A 148 7.45 -3.20 -4.63
N PHE A 149 6.13 -3.12 -4.83
CA PHE A 149 5.45 -4.01 -5.76
C PHE A 149 5.73 -3.64 -7.22
N VAL A 150 5.80 -4.67 -8.08
CA VAL A 150 5.94 -4.50 -9.53
C VAL A 150 4.59 -4.53 -10.24
N GLU A 151 4.54 -4.13 -11.51
CA GLU A 151 3.29 -3.97 -12.27
C GLU A 151 2.36 -5.20 -12.23
N GLY A 152 2.91 -6.41 -12.36
CA GLY A 152 2.12 -7.65 -12.27
C GLY A 152 1.53 -7.91 -10.88
N GLN A 153 2.19 -7.46 -9.81
CA GLN A 153 1.68 -7.53 -8.44
C GLN A 153 0.64 -6.44 -8.19
N LEU A 154 0.88 -5.22 -8.68
CA LEU A 154 -0.04 -4.09 -8.59
C LEU A 154 -1.36 -4.39 -9.30
N ARG A 155 -1.35 -5.05 -10.46
CA ARG A 155 -2.60 -5.50 -11.12
C ARG A 155 -3.41 -6.47 -10.26
N ARG A 156 -2.74 -7.43 -9.60
CA ARG A 156 -3.39 -8.39 -8.69
C ARG A 156 -3.94 -7.68 -7.45
N LEU A 157 -3.17 -6.77 -6.87
CA LEU A 157 -3.57 -5.97 -5.72
C LEU A 157 -4.71 -5.00 -6.06
N GLY A 158 -4.72 -4.44 -7.27
CA GLY A 158 -5.78 -3.59 -7.80
C GLY A 158 -7.12 -4.33 -7.90
N LYS A 159 -7.12 -5.59 -8.35
CA LYS A 159 -8.33 -6.42 -8.33
C LYS A 159 -8.86 -6.63 -6.90
N LEU A 160 -7.97 -6.89 -5.94
CA LEU A 160 -8.35 -7.01 -4.53
C LEU A 160 -8.90 -5.71 -3.96
N TRP A 161 -8.29 -4.58 -4.31
CA TRP A 161 -8.73 -3.24 -3.93
C TRP A 161 -10.13 -2.95 -4.45
N ASP A 162 -10.37 -3.20 -5.73
CA ASP A 162 -11.67 -3.00 -6.37
C ASP A 162 -12.73 -3.91 -5.74
N ALA A 163 -12.41 -5.19 -5.48
CA ALA A 163 -13.30 -6.11 -4.77
C ALA A 163 -13.62 -5.60 -3.35
N SER A 164 -12.62 -5.08 -2.63
CA SER A 164 -12.75 -4.51 -1.29
C SER A 164 -13.64 -3.26 -1.28
N VAL A 165 -13.48 -2.36 -2.25
CA VAL A 165 -14.32 -1.16 -2.40
C VAL A 165 -15.76 -1.58 -2.68
N THR A 166 -15.98 -2.45 -3.66
CA THR A 166 -17.33 -2.90 -4.00
C THR A 166 -17.99 -3.59 -2.82
N SER A 167 -17.36 -4.61 -2.22
CA SER A 167 -17.94 -5.37 -1.10
C SER A 167 -18.30 -4.51 0.11
N THR A 168 -17.60 -3.39 0.32
CA THR A 168 -17.85 -2.46 1.42
C THR A 168 -18.97 -1.48 1.08
N PHE A 169 -18.98 -0.91 -0.11
CA PHE A 169 -19.78 0.29 -0.40
C PHE A 169 -21.01 0.05 -1.25
N ALA A 170 -20.99 -0.92 -2.17
CA ALA A 170 -22.12 -1.15 -3.07
C ALA A 170 -22.36 -2.64 -3.33
N ARG A 171 -23.63 -3.06 -3.35
CA ARG A 171 -23.98 -4.44 -3.75
C ARG A 171 -23.66 -4.70 -5.23
N GLU A 172 -23.82 -3.65 -6.04
CA GLU A 172 -23.62 -3.66 -7.48
C GLU A 172 -22.99 -2.33 -7.92
N GLY A 173 -22.26 -2.38 -9.03
CA GLY A 173 -21.72 -1.20 -9.67
C GLY A 173 -20.24 -1.32 -10.01
N ARG A 174 -19.77 -0.44 -10.88
CA ARG A 174 -18.38 -0.46 -11.32
C ARG A 174 -17.46 0.12 -10.23
N PRO A 175 -16.33 -0.55 -9.88
CA PRO A 175 -15.43 -0.09 -8.81
C PRO A 175 -14.85 1.30 -9.04
N ASP A 176 -14.52 1.64 -10.29
CA ASP A 176 -14.05 2.97 -10.70
C ASP A 176 -15.06 4.09 -10.38
N MET A 177 -16.36 3.86 -10.64
CA MET A 177 -17.43 4.81 -10.29
C MET A 177 -17.56 5.00 -8.78
N ILE A 178 -17.60 3.89 -8.04
CA ILE A 178 -17.71 3.92 -6.58
C ILE A 178 -16.54 4.70 -5.99
N ARG A 179 -15.33 4.43 -6.48
CA ARG A 179 -14.11 5.14 -6.07
C ARG A 179 -14.18 6.63 -6.35
N ALA A 180 -14.58 7.03 -7.55
CA ALA A 180 -14.71 8.44 -7.93
C ALA A 180 -15.73 9.20 -7.06
N GLU A 181 -16.87 8.58 -6.76
CA GLU A 181 -17.90 9.18 -5.90
C GLU A 181 -17.43 9.31 -4.43
N LEU A 182 -16.67 8.33 -3.94
CA LEU A 182 -16.19 8.29 -2.56
C LEU A 182 -14.85 9.00 -2.33
N GLY A 183 -14.20 9.50 -3.38
CA GLY A 183 -12.87 10.09 -3.30
C GLY A 183 -11.77 9.07 -2.99
N ILE A 184 -11.99 7.80 -3.35
CA ILE A 184 -11.00 6.74 -3.16
C ILE A 184 -10.13 6.68 -4.43
N PRO A 185 -8.80 6.87 -4.32
CA PRO A 185 -7.93 6.79 -5.49
C PRO A 185 -7.80 5.36 -6.03
N SER A 186 -7.33 5.24 -7.28
CA SER A 186 -6.95 3.94 -7.83
C SER A 186 -5.67 3.40 -7.19
N MET A 187 -5.42 2.10 -7.37
CA MET A 187 -4.19 1.46 -6.87
C MET A 187 -2.94 2.06 -7.53
N ASP A 188 -3.01 2.39 -8.81
CA ASP A 188 -1.88 2.99 -9.55
C ASP A 188 -1.55 4.38 -9.01
N VAL A 189 -2.58 5.17 -8.70
CA VAL A 189 -2.46 6.47 -8.06
C VAL A 189 -1.77 6.35 -6.70
N LEU A 190 -2.23 5.43 -5.85
CA LEU A 190 -1.63 5.20 -4.54
C LEU A 190 -0.19 4.71 -4.65
N HIS A 191 0.09 3.84 -5.60
CA HIS A 191 1.43 3.33 -5.86
C HIS A 191 2.36 4.47 -6.29
N ALA A 192 1.96 5.31 -7.24
CA ALA A 192 2.75 6.47 -7.66
C ALA A 192 3.04 7.42 -6.48
N GLN A 193 2.02 7.69 -5.65
CA GLN A 193 2.20 8.51 -4.45
C GLN A 193 3.18 7.87 -3.46
N ALA A 194 3.09 6.56 -3.23
CA ALA A 194 3.95 5.84 -2.29
C ALA A 194 5.40 5.78 -2.78
N VAL A 195 5.63 5.50 -4.07
CA VAL A 195 6.95 5.51 -4.73
C VAL A 195 7.60 6.89 -4.63
N LEU A 196 6.86 7.96 -4.91
CA LEU A 196 7.41 9.32 -4.87
C LEU A 196 7.63 9.82 -3.44
N ARG A 197 6.84 9.37 -2.46
CA ARG A 197 7.12 9.63 -1.04
C ARG A 197 8.40 8.92 -0.59
N LEU A 198 8.63 7.69 -1.03
CA LEU A 198 9.88 6.98 -0.77
C LEU A 198 11.07 7.72 -1.41
N TYR A 199 10.96 8.10 -2.69
CA TYR A 199 11.97 8.94 -3.36
C TYR A 199 12.27 10.20 -2.54
N ALA A 200 11.25 10.91 -2.07
CA ALA A 200 11.45 12.11 -1.26
C ALA A 200 12.16 11.87 0.06
N GLN A 201 11.88 10.73 0.70
CA GLN A 201 12.57 10.32 1.93
C GLN A 201 14.05 9.99 1.67
N LEU A 202 14.34 9.32 0.55
CA LEU A 202 15.71 8.95 0.20
C LEU A 202 16.51 10.16 -0.28
N ALA A 203 15.98 10.95 -1.23
CA ALA A 203 16.64 12.11 -1.81
C ALA A 203 16.85 13.26 -0.81
N ALA A 204 15.84 13.57 0.03
CA ALA A 204 15.94 14.60 1.07
C ALA A 204 16.36 14.05 2.44
N GLY A 205 16.79 12.78 2.50
CA GLY A 205 17.25 12.14 3.72
C GLY A 205 18.45 12.83 4.36
N ASP A 206 18.73 12.45 5.60
CA ASP A 206 19.97 12.81 6.28
C ASP A 206 21.15 12.08 5.60
N PRO A 207 22.19 12.79 5.13
CA PRO A 207 23.37 12.18 4.51
C PRO A 207 24.12 11.18 5.40
N ALA A 208 23.97 11.29 6.72
CA ALA A 208 24.55 10.34 7.67
C ALA A 208 23.78 9.01 7.73
N MET A 209 22.53 8.98 7.25
CA MET A 209 21.68 7.79 7.34
C MET A 209 21.95 6.82 6.20
N LEU A 210 22.05 5.54 6.55
CA LEU A 210 22.32 4.45 5.62
C LEU A 210 21.39 4.44 4.38
N PRO A 211 20.05 4.57 4.50
CA PRO A 211 19.18 4.60 3.32
C PRO A 211 19.52 5.72 2.32
N HIS A 212 19.92 6.90 2.80
CA HIS A 212 20.34 8.00 1.93
C HIS A 212 21.66 7.67 1.23
N GLN A 213 22.64 7.15 1.96
CA GLN A 213 23.94 6.77 1.38
C GLN A 213 23.79 5.68 0.32
N MET A 214 22.96 4.66 0.58
CA MET A 214 22.64 3.61 -0.39
C MET A 214 21.94 4.17 -1.63
N HIS A 215 20.97 5.07 -1.46
CA HIS A 215 20.30 5.72 -2.59
C HIS A 215 21.28 6.52 -3.45
N ARG A 216 22.13 7.36 -2.83
CA ARG A 216 23.17 8.11 -3.55
C ARG A 216 24.14 7.20 -4.30
N TRP A 217 24.48 6.05 -3.71
CA TRP A 217 25.30 5.06 -4.41
C TRP A 217 24.57 4.46 -5.62
N VAL A 218 23.30 4.08 -5.49
CA VAL A 218 22.48 3.55 -6.60
C VAL A 218 22.34 4.58 -7.73
N GLU A 219 22.08 5.85 -7.39
CA GLU A 219 22.03 6.96 -8.37
C GLU A 219 23.34 7.07 -9.19
N ALA A 220 24.49 6.90 -8.52
CA ALA A 220 25.79 6.95 -9.17
C ALA A 220 26.14 5.69 -9.99
N HIS A 221 25.41 4.60 -9.84
CA HIS A 221 25.69 3.30 -10.46
C HIS A 221 24.45 2.75 -11.20
N PRO A 222 24.13 3.28 -12.39
CA PRO A 222 22.88 3.03 -13.12
C PRO A 222 22.66 1.57 -13.60
N PHE A 223 23.58 0.64 -13.34
CA PHE A 223 23.43 -0.77 -13.66
C PHE A 223 22.40 -1.49 -12.74
N VAL A 224 21.93 -0.85 -11.67
CA VAL A 224 20.86 -1.37 -10.80
C VAL A 224 19.49 -0.87 -11.31
N GLY A 225 18.99 -1.44 -12.42
CA GLY A 225 17.82 -0.99 -13.18
C GLY A 225 16.42 -1.07 -12.51
N SER A 226 16.33 -1.05 -11.19
CA SER A 226 15.10 -1.17 -10.38
C SER A 226 14.23 0.07 -10.20
N LEU A 227 14.82 1.02 -9.47
CA LEU A 227 14.11 1.96 -8.61
C LEU A 227 14.22 3.39 -9.10
N GLU A 228 15.40 3.86 -9.50
CA GLU A 228 15.60 5.20 -10.07
C GLU A 228 14.80 5.38 -11.36
N SER A 229 14.87 4.41 -12.28
CA SER A 229 14.05 4.39 -13.49
C SER A 229 12.54 4.43 -13.19
N ARG A 230 12.12 3.93 -12.02
CA ARG A 230 10.74 3.98 -11.56
C ARG A 230 10.40 5.36 -10.99
N PHE A 231 11.30 5.97 -10.21
CA PHE A 231 11.17 7.36 -9.75
C PHE A 231 11.06 8.31 -10.94
N ASP A 232 11.97 8.23 -11.89
CA ASP A 232 12.00 9.06 -13.09
C ASP A 232 10.74 8.89 -13.94
N ARG A 233 10.31 7.64 -14.16
CA ARG A 233 9.05 7.36 -14.87
C ARG A 233 7.85 8.00 -14.17
N MET A 234 7.73 7.82 -12.85
CA MET A 234 6.60 8.38 -12.09
C MET A 234 6.63 9.91 -12.04
N ARG A 235 7.83 10.52 -11.86
CA ARG A 235 8.00 11.98 -11.91
C ARG A 235 7.65 12.54 -13.28
N GLY A 236 8.12 11.91 -14.36
CA GLY A 236 7.83 12.30 -15.73
C GLY A 236 6.33 12.22 -16.06
N LEU A 237 5.66 11.14 -15.64
CA LEU A 237 4.21 11.00 -15.77
C LEU A 237 3.42 12.10 -15.04
N LEU A 238 3.94 12.58 -13.91
CA LEU A 238 3.30 13.58 -13.07
C LEU A 238 3.80 15.02 -13.33
N GLY A 239 4.74 15.21 -14.26
CA GLY A 239 5.36 16.52 -14.54
C GLY A 239 6.07 17.12 -13.32
N LEU A 240 6.68 16.29 -12.47
CA LEU A 240 7.33 16.74 -11.24
C LEU A 240 8.84 16.92 -11.41
N ASP A 241 9.33 18.07 -10.97
CA ASP A 241 10.76 18.35 -10.92
C ASP A 241 11.50 17.44 -9.91
N PRO A 242 12.80 17.14 -10.16
CA PRO A 242 13.63 16.45 -9.18
C PRO A 242 13.73 17.24 -7.88
N ILE A 243 13.88 16.53 -6.76
CA ILE A 243 14.10 17.16 -5.47
C ILE A 243 15.51 17.75 -5.45
N ARG A 244 15.61 19.04 -5.15
CA ARG A 244 16.88 19.74 -4.96
C ARG A 244 17.05 20.08 -3.49
N VAL A 245 18.05 19.50 -2.85
CA VAL A 245 18.41 19.79 -1.46
C VAL A 245 19.66 20.66 -1.46
N PRO A 246 19.59 21.91 -0.97
CA PRO A 246 20.77 22.76 -0.88
C PRO A 246 21.88 22.12 -0.05
N GLU A 247 23.13 22.34 -0.43
CA GLU A 247 24.27 21.96 0.40
C GLU A 247 24.16 22.65 1.77
N GLY A 248 24.47 21.89 2.84
CA GLY A 248 24.33 22.40 4.21
C GLY A 248 22.90 22.52 4.73
N ALA A 249 21.88 22.05 4.01
CA ALA A 249 20.50 22.08 4.51
C ALA A 249 20.36 21.37 5.86
N THR A 250 19.81 22.09 6.85
CA THR A 250 19.53 21.57 8.19
C THR A 250 18.47 20.46 8.14
N ALA A 251 18.38 19.64 9.20
CA ALA A 251 17.35 18.59 9.31
C ALA A 251 15.92 19.17 9.13
N GLN A 252 15.65 20.35 9.71
CA GLN A 252 14.37 21.03 9.54
C GLN A 252 14.16 21.55 8.11
N GLY A 253 15.22 22.05 7.46
CA GLY A 253 15.17 22.46 6.05
C GLY A 253 14.83 21.30 5.13
N ARG A 254 15.46 20.14 5.34
CA ARG A 254 15.19 18.89 4.61
C ARG A 254 13.76 18.40 4.81
N LEU A 255 13.25 18.46 6.05
CA LEU A 255 11.86 18.12 6.36
C LEU A 255 10.88 19.01 5.57
N LYS A 256 11.11 20.32 5.55
CA LYS A 256 10.27 21.27 4.79
C LYS A 256 10.29 20.98 3.28
N ILE A 257 11.46 20.63 2.72
CA ILE A 257 11.60 20.24 1.31
C ILE A 257 10.77 18.98 1.03
N ARG A 258 10.89 17.96 1.89
CA ARG A 258 10.12 16.70 1.78
C ARG A 258 8.62 16.95 1.82
N GLU A 259 8.15 17.79 2.74
CA GLU A 259 6.73 18.16 2.84
C GLU A 259 6.23 18.94 1.63
N ALA A 260 7.03 19.89 1.12
CA ALA A 260 6.70 20.66 -0.07
C ALA A 260 6.60 19.78 -1.32
N PHE A 261 7.53 18.84 -1.46
CA PHE A 261 7.47 17.83 -2.52
C PHE A 261 6.24 16.93 -2.35
N GLY A 262 5.98 16.43 -1.14
CA GLY A 262 4.78 15.62 -0.83
C GLY A 262 3.47 16.31 -1.22
N ARG A 263 3.32 17.60 -0.91
CA ARG A 263 2.16 18.41 -1.36
C ARG A 263 2.07 18.56 -2.87
N SER A 264 3.21 18.58 -3.56
CA SER A 264 3.26 18.67 -5.03
C SER A 264 2.90 17.34 -5.69
N VAL A 265 3.38 16.23 -5.12
CA VAL A 265 2.95 14.87 -5.48
C VAL A 265 1.45 14.73 -5.31
N GLU A 266 0.91 15.10 -4.14
CA GLU A 266 -0.54 15.03 -3.89
C GLU A 266 -1.34 15.81 -4.92
N ARG A 267 -0.97 17.07 -5.19
CA ARG A 267 -1.65 17.88 -6.21
C ARG A 267 -1.59 17.26 -7.61
N ALA A 268 -0.41 16.81 -8.05
CA ALA A 268 -0.24 16.23 -9.38
C ALA A 268 -1.02 14.92 -9.53
N VAL A 269 -0.96 14.08 -8.51
CA VAL A 269 -1.66 12.79 -8.45
C VAL A 269 -3.18 12.99 -8.47
N TRP A 270 -3.69 13.93 -7.68
CA TRP A 270 -5.12 14.25 -7.67
C TRP A 270 -5.57 14.91 -8.98
N GLY A 271 -4.71 15.69 -9.63
CA GLY A 271 -4.93 16.20 -10.97
C GLY A 271 -5.12 15.07 -11.98
N LEU A 272 -4.18 14.11 -12.05
CA LEU A 272 -4.28 12.95 -12.93
C LEU A 272 -5.52 12.10 -12.63
N TRP A 273 -5.83 11.87 -11.36
CA TRP A 273 -7.03 11.13 -10.98
C TRP A 273 -8.31 11.87 -11.40
N SER A 274 -8.35 13.20 -11.24
CA SER A 274 -9.47 14.03 -11.67
C SER A 274 -9.67 13.94 -13.18
N ASP A 275 -8.58 14.05 -13.95
CA ASP A 275 -8.63 13.98 -15.39
C ASP A 275 -9.02 12.58 -15.89
N ALA A 276 -8.52 11.52 -15.26
CA ALA A 276 -8.92 10.15 -15.55
C ALA A 276 -10.41 9.92 -15.25
N ALA A 277 -10.90 10.39 -14.10
CA ALA A 277 -12.31 10.29 -13.73
C ALA A 277 -13.21 11.08 -14.69
N ARG A 278 -12.78 12.27 -15.12
CA ARG A 278 -13.50 13.10 -16.11
C ARG A 278 -13.51 12.48 -17.49
N LEU A 279 -12.36 11.97 -17.96
CA LEU A 279 -12.27 11.25 -19.24
C LEU A 279 -13.15 10.01 -19.23
N TRP A 280 -13.22 9.30 -18.12
CA TRP A 280 -14.10 8.14 -17.96
C TRP A 280 -15.59 8.55 -18.03
N VAL A 281 -15.98 9.61 -17.32
CA VAL A 281 -17.36 10.13 -17.40
C VAL A 281 -17.72 10.59 -18.82
N ARG A 282 -16.75 11.18 -19.55
CA ARG A 282 -16.92 11.63 -20.94
C ARG A 282 -16.83 10.49 -21.96
N GLY A 283 -16.07 9.44 -21.65
CA GLY A 283 -15.64 8.39 -22.57
C GLY A 283 -16.05 7.00 -22.11
N ASP A 284 -17.29 6.64 -22.47
CA ASP A 284 -17.69 5.31 -22.96
C ASP A 284 -19.16 5.45 -23.40
N PRO A 285 -19.45 5.78 -24.67
CA PRO A 285 -20.74 5.49 -25.23
C PRO A 285 -20.73 3.97 -25.46
N LEU A 286 -21.07 3.18 -24.44
CA LEU A 286 -21.63 1.86 -24.72
C LEU A 286 -22.74 2.12 -25.74
N LYS A 287 -22.47 1.70 -26.97
CA LYS A 287 -23.28 1.98 -28.15
C LYS A 287 -24.71 1.56 -27.85
N GLY A 288 -25.59 2.51 -27.52
CA GLY A 288 -27.00 2.27 -27.32
C GLY A 288 -27.61 2.59 -25.95
N ASP A 289 -26.85 3.08 -24.96
CA ASP A 289 -27.44 3.41 -23.65
C ASP A 289 -28.13 4.79 -23.63
N GLY A 290 -29.42 4.78 -24.00
CA GLY A 290 -30.29 5.96 -24.02
C GLY A 290 -30.51 6.60 -22.66
N GLY A 291 -30.58 7.94 -22.64
CA GLY A 291 -31.18 8.80 -21.60
C GLY A 291 -30.54 8.79 -20.19
N ARG A 292 -30.48 7.64 -19.53
CA ARG A 292 -30.14 7.51 -18.10
C ARG A 292 -28.65 7.61 -17.82
N PHE A 293 -27.79 7.10 -18.70
CA PHE A 293 -26.35 7.30 -18.58
C PHE A 293 -25.95 8.76 -18.81
N ALA A 294 -26.68 9.47 -19.68
CA ALA A 294 -26.51 10.91 -19.87
C ALA A 294 -26.94 11.71 -18.62
N GLU A 295 -28.00 11.30 -17.93
CA GLU A 295 -28.42 11.89 -16.65
C GLU A 295 -27.35 11.68 -15.57
N TYR A 296 -26.81 10.46 -15.44
CA TYR A 296 -25.68 10.17 -14.56
C TYR A 296 -24.46 11.05 -14.89
N ARG A 297 -24.07 11.11 -16.17
CA ARG A 297 -22.97 11.98 -16.64
C ARG A 297 -23.18 13.42 -16.19
N SER A 298 -24.39 13.97 -16.30
CA SER A 298 -24.68 15.35 -15.87
C SER A 298 -24.52 15.59 -14.36
N TRP A 299 -24.69 14.56 -13.54
CA TRP A 299 -24.50 14.62 -12.09
C TRP A 299 -23.04 14.39 -11.72
N ALA A 300 -22.42 13.35 -12.28
CA ALA A 300 -21.03 13.01 -12.06
C ALA A 300 -20.10 14.12 -12.56
N GLU A 301 -20.36 14.74 -13.71
CA GLU A 301 -19.57 15.88 -14.20
C GLU A 301 -19.57 17.05 -13.21
N ARG A 302 -20.74 17.40 -12.64
CA ARG A 302 -20.82 18.44 -11.62
C ARG A 302 -20.04 18.08 -10.35
N ASP A 303 -20.10 16.82 -9.93
CA ASP A 303 -19.39 16.36 -8.74
C ASP A 303 -17.88 16.16 -8.97
N LEU A 304 -17.44 15.91 -10.20
CA LEU A 304 -16.02 15.79 -10.62
C LEU A 304 -15.39 17.15 -11.00
N GLN A 305 -16.18 18.21 -11.07
CA GLN A 305 -15.69 19.59 -11.14
C GLN A 305 -15.18 20.13 -9.78
N ARG A 306 -15.28 19.33 -8.71
CA ARG A 306 -14.70 19.70 -7.41
C ARG A 306 -13.18 19.83 -7.50
N GLU A 307 -12.64 20.78 -6.74
CA GLU A 307 -11.19 21.07 -6.68
C GLU A 307 -10.39 19.87 -6.15
N ASP A 308 -10.94 19.14 -5.17
CA ASP A 308 -10.31 17.97 -4.57
C ASP A 308 -11.17 16.71 -4.80
N VAL A 309 -10.79 15.93 -5.82
CA VAL A 309 -11.39 14.63 -6.12
C VAL A 309 -11.05 13.55 -5.10
N GLY A 310 -10.08 13.80 -4.20
CA GLY A 310 -9.77 12.96 -3.04
C GLY A 310 -10.75 13.10 -1.89
N GLN A 311 -11.63 14.11 -1.91
CA GLN A 311 -12.78 14.18 -1.01
C GLN A 311 -13.97 13.41 -1.59
N PRO A 312 -14.86 12.86 -0.72
CA PRO A 312 -16.14 12.34 -1.16
C PRO A 312 -16.97 13.42 -1.87
N ALA A 313 -17.81 13.02 -2.82
CA ALA A 313 -18.71 13.93 -3.50
C ALA A 313 -19.63 14.67 -2.51
N ARG A 314 -20.01 15.93 -2.83
CA ARG A 314 -20.79 16.77 -1.91
C ARG A 314 -22.12 16.15 -1.48
N TRP A 315 -22.73 15.35 -2.35
CA TRP A 315 -23.97 14.66 -2.01
C TRP A 315 -23.78 13.54 -0.98
N VAL A 316 -22.58 12.94 -0.88
CA VAL A 316 -22.20 11.97 0.16
C VAL A 316 -22.10 12.65 1.52
N THR A 317 -21.65 13.91 1.55
CA THR A 317 -21.45 14.68 2.79
C THR A 317 -22.64 15.59 3.14
N GLY A 318 -23.58 15.78 2.23
CA GLY A 318 -24.65 16.81 2.30
C GLY A 318 -25.86 16.48 3.18
N GLY A 319 -25.71 15.71 4.26
CA GLY A 319 -26.75 15.52 5.28
C GLY A 319 -28.02 14.77 4.83
N ARG A 320 -27.96 14.00 3.74
CA ARG A 320 -29.10 13.17 3.27
C ARG A 320 -29.30 11.95 4.18
N SER A 321 -30.53 11.43 4.21
CA SER A 321 -30.82 10.14 4.86
C SER A 321 -30.01 9.00 4.25
N GLU A 322 -29.64 8.00 5.05
CA GLU A 322 -28.79 6.88 4.59
C GLU A 322 -29.42 6.11 3.43
N ARG A 323 -30.74 5.89 3.45
CA ARG A 323 -31.47 5.29 2.30
C ARG A 323 -31.29 6.13 1.04
N GLY A 324 -31.36 7.46 1.17
CA GLY A 324 -31.10 8.39 0.07
C GLY A 324 -29.66 8.32 -0.44
N LEU A 325 -28.67 8.18 0.45
CA LEU A 325 -27.26 8.03 0.06
C LEU A 325 -27.00 6.72 -0.68
N GLN A 326 -27.48 5.59 -0.15
CA GLN A 326 -27.35 4.28 -0.79
C GLN A 326 -28.05 4.24 -2.15
N HIS A 327 -29.26 4.79 -2.23
CA HIS A 327 -30.00 4.88 -3.49
C HIS A 327 -29.27 5.74 -4.52
N ASN A 328 -28.73 6.90 -4.12
CA ASN A 328 -27.96 7.75 -5.03
C ASN A 328 -26.65 7.07 -5.47
N LEU A 329 -25.94 6.39 -4.56
CA LEU A 329 -24.74 5.63 -4.90
C LEU A 329 -25.07 4.55 -5.93
N ALA A 330 -26.07 3.71 -5.64
CA ALA A 330 -26.55 2.65 -6.52
C ALA A 330 -26.96 3.17 -7.91
N ARG A 331 -27.71 4.28 -7.96
CA ARG A 331 -28.07 4.97 -9.22
C ARG A 331 -26.86 5.45 -10.00
N ARG A 332 -25.82 5.88 -9.28
CA ARG A 332 -24.60 6.48 -9.83
C ARG A 332 -23.52 5.46 -10.18
N THR A 333 -23.65 4.20 -9.77
CA THR A 333 -22.60 3.20 -9.97
C THR A 333 -23.04 2.02 -10.82
N MET A 334 -24.36 1.83 -11.04
CA MET A 334 -24.91 0.83 -11.95
C MET A 334 -24.95 1.36 -13.39
N GLY A 335 -24.12 0.80 -14.27
CA GLY A 335 -23.99 1.20 -15.67
C GLY A 335 -24.98 0.57 -16.65
N ASP A 336 -26.19 0.16 -16.23
CA ASP A 336 -27.24 -0.39 -17.13
C ASP A 336 -28.64 -0.29 -16.47
N LYS A 337 -29.71 -0.52 -17.25
CA LYS A 337 -31.17 -0.43 -17.04
C LYS A 337 -31.76 -0.96 -15.72
N ARG A 338 -30.95 -1.55 -14.83
CA ARG A 338 -31.34 -2.09 -13.52
C ARG A 338 -31.27 -1.09 -12.37
N ILE A 339 -31.22 0.21 -12.68
CA ILE A 339 -31.41 1.24 -11.65
C ILE A 339 -32.71 0.92 -10.88
N PRO A 340 -32.62 0.60 -9.57
CA PRO A 340 -33.81 0.31 -8.79
C PRO A 340 -34.64 1.60 -8.73
N THR A 341 -35.82 1.59 -9.34
CA THR A 341 -36.81 2.66 -9.13
C THR A 341 -37.33 2.55 -7.70
N HIS A 342 -37.86 3.64 -7.13
CA HIS A 342 -38.35 3.70 -5.74
C HIS A 342 -39.24 2.50 -5.31
N GLY A 343 -39.90 1.80 -6.25
CA GLY A 343 -40.73 0.62 -5.97
C GLY A 343 -39.99 -0.69 -5.64
N THR A 344 -38.69 -0.82 -5.92
CA THR A 344 -37.94 -2.08 -5.71
C THR A 344 -37.45 -2.27 -4.26
N TRP A 345 -37.51 -1.23 -3.44
CA TRP A 345 -37.06 -1.26 -2.04
C TRP A 345 -38.22 -1.19 -1.03
N GLY A 346 -39.48 -1.23 -1.52
CA GLY A 346 -40.69 -1.00 -0.72
C GLY A 346 -41.60 -2.21 -0.48
N ALA A 347 -41.23 -3.42 -0.88
CA ALA A 347 -42.10 -4.61 -0.76
C ALA A 347 -41.74 -5.54 0.41
N GLY A 348 -41.20 -5.01 1.51
CA GLY A 348 -40.77 -5.80 2.67
C GLY A 348 -41.54 -5.56 3.97
N GLU A 349 -42.37 -4.52 4.06
CA GLU A 349 -43.08 -4.18 5.30
C GLU A 349 -44.50 -3.72 4.95
N GLY A 350 -45.47 -4.63 5.08
CA GLY A 350 -46.89 -4.31 4.94
C GLY A 350 -47.71 -5.50 4.45
N GLY A 351 -48.16 -6.36 5.36
CA GLY A 351 -49.06 -7.46 5.03
C GLY A 351 -49.29 -8.46 6.15
N GLY A 352 -49.60 -8.00 7.36
CA GLY A 352 -50.40 -8.78 8.29
C GLY A 352 -51.85 -8.37 8.12
N GLU A 353 -52.69 -9.26 7.60
CA GLU A 353 -54.04 -9.66 8.09
C GLU A 353 -54.87 -10.35 7.00
N GLU A 354 -55.57 -11.41 7.45
CA GLU A 354 -56.71 -12.16 6.85
C GLU A 354 -56.48 -13.06 5.61
N ARG A 355 -56.25 -14.35 5.86
CA ARG A 355 -57.31 -15.38 6.03
C ARG A 355 -56.76 -16.68 6.61
#